data_AF-A0A9E2IH79-F1
#
_entry.id   AF-A0A9E2IH79-F1
#
_cell.length_a   1.000
_cell.length_b   1.000
_cell.length_c   1.000
_cell.angle_alpha   90.00
_cell.angle_beta   90.00
_cell.angle_gamma   90.00
#
_symmetry.space_group_name_H-M   'P 1'
#
loop_
_entity.id
_entity.type
_entity.pdbx_description
1 polymer ?
#
loop_
_entity_poly.entity_id
_entity_poly.type
_entity_poly.pdbx_seq_one_letter_code
_entity_poly.pdbx_strand_id
1 'polypeptide(L)'
;MDKYYQNLIFTDHALDRLRLRAISQHQVALVLTHPEKTLPSDKPNQMKFIRTLDNRTIHVMGKYLDDQKKWLVISIWVRGEDDPVPLMWQTITLPLKIIAKIAKIILSHIKNILLEKKKL
;
A
#
# COMPACT_ATOMS: atom_id res chain seq x y z
N MET A 1 -11.93 2.40 14.81
CA MET A 1 -12.20 1.25 13.92
C MET A 1 -12.80 0.18 14.79
N ASP A 2 -13.97 -0.31 14.38
CA ASP A 2 -14.75 -1.22 15.20
C ASP A 2 -14.36 -2.67 14.91
N LYS A 3 -14.50 -3.53 15.91
CA LYS A 3 -14.19 -4.96 15.74
C LYS A 3 -15.13 -5.66 14.75
N TYR A 4 -16.31 -5.09 14.56
CA TYR A 4 -17.36 -5.61 13.68
C TYR A 4 -17.64 -4.59 12.58
N TYR A 5 -17.76 -5.07 11.35
CA TYR A 5 -18.17 -4.25 10.22
C TYR A 5 -18.94 -5.12 9.23
N GLN A 6 -20.23 -4.85 9.03
CA GLN A 6 -21.12 -5.69 8.22
C GLN A 6 -21.10 -7.15 8.71
N ASN A 7 -20.80 -8.12 7.83
CA ASN A 7 -20.66 -9.54 8.14
C ASN A 7 -19.20 -9.95 8.49
N LEU A 8 -18.34 -8.98 8.80
CA LEU A 8 -16.93 -9.20 9.12
C LEU A 8 -16.63 -9.00 10.60
N ILE A 9 -15.73 -9.82 11.11
CA ILE A 9 -15.14 -9.72 12.44
C ILE A 9 -13.64 -9.54 12.25
N PHE A 10 -13.06 -8.49 12.83
CA PHE A 10 -11.63 -8.22 12.73
C PHE A 10 -10.90 -8.70 13.99
N THR A 11 -9.75 -9.32 13.81
CA THR A 11 -8.79 -9.52 14.90
C THR A 11 -8.09 -8.21 15.23
N ASP A 12 -7.54 -8.09 16.43
CA ASP A 12 -6.76 -6.91 16.82
C ASP A 12 -5.56 -6.70 15.89
N HIS A 13 -4.91 -7.80 15.49
CA HIS A 13 -3.85 -7.77 14.48
C HIS A 13 -4.33 -7.20 13.13
N ALA A 14 -5.50 -7.60 12.64
CA ALA A 14 -6.05 -7.06 11.40
C ALA A 14 -6.37 -5.56 11.52
N LEU A 15 -6.92 -5.13 12.67
CA LEU A 15 -7.20 -3.71 12.93
C LEU A 15 -5.92 -2.86 12.94
N ASP A 16 -4.84 -3.37 13.54
CA ASP A 16 -3.56 -2.66 13.53
C ASP A 16 -2.98 -2.56 12.12
N ARG A 17 -3.08 -3.62 11.31
CA ARG A 17 -2.66 -3.59 9.91
C ARG A 17 -3.47 -2.62 9.07
N LEU A 18 -4.78 -2.52 9.30
CA LEU A 18 -5.65 -1.52 8.64
C LEU A 18 -5.16 -0.09 8.90
N ARG A 19 -4.90 0.23 10.18
CA ARG A 19 -4.41 1.55 10.59
C ARG A 19 -3.06 1.87 9.96
N LEU A 20 -2.09 0.95 10.08
CA LEU A 20 -0.73 1.15 9.59
C LEU A 20 -0.68 1.35 8.08
N ARG A 21 -1.54 0.67 7.33
CA ARG A 21 -1.55 0.71 5.86
C ARG A 21 -2.56 1.70 5.27
N ALA A 22 -3.23 2.48 6.13
CA ALA A 22 -4.31 3.38 5.75
C ALA A 22 -5.35 2.71 4.83
N ILE A 23 -5.76 1.48 5.18
CA ILE A 23 -6.80 0.73 4.47
C ILE A 23 -8.10 0.91 5.25
N SER A 24 -9.22 1.06 4.56
CA SER A 24 -10.54 1.14 5.20
C SER A 24 -11.17 -0.24 5.39
N GLN A 25 -12.04 -0.39 6.38
CA GLN A 25 -12.82 -1.63 6.58
C GLN A 25 -13.73 -1.94 5.38
N HIS A 26 -14.20 -0.89 4.69
CA HIS A 26 -14.96 -1.02 3.45
C HIS A 26 -14.15 -1.66 2.31
N GLN A 27 -12.89 -1.23 2.11
CA GLN A 27 -12.00 -1.86 1.13
C GLN A 27 -11.76 -3.34 1.44
N VAL A 28 -11.60 -3.70 2.72
CA VAL A 28 -11.48 -5.11 3.13
C VAL A 28 -12.75 -5.89 2.78
N ALA A 29 -13.93 -5.33 3.06
CA ALA A 29 -15.19 -5.95 2.69
C ALA A 29 -15.29 -6.20 1.18
N LEU A 30 -14.93 -5.21 0.36
CA LEU A 30 -14.89 -5.37 -1.09
C LEU A 30 -13.93 -6.47 -1.55
N VAL A 31 -12.73 -6.56 -0.97
CA VAL A 31 -11.76 -7.61 -1.31
C VAL A 31 -12.31 -8.99 -0.96
N LEU A 32 -13.06 -9.11 0.13
CA LEU A 32 -13.59 -10.37 0.63
C LEU A 32 -14.84 -10.82 -0.15
N THR A 33 -15.74 -9.90 -0.51
CA THR A 33 -16.96 -10.22 -1.27
C THR A 33 -16.74 -10.30 -2.77
N HIS A 34 -15.79 -9.53 -3.32
CA HIS A 34 -15.50 -9.45 -4.74
C HIS A 34 -13.99 -9.60 -5.03
N PRO A 35 -13.35 -10.73 -4.65
CA PRO A 35 -11.93 -10.94 -4.92
C PRO A 35 -11.65 -11.05 -6.42
N GLU A 36 -10.50 -10.57 -6.87
CA GLU A 36 -9.96 -10.93 -8.20
C GLU A 36 -9.37 -12.34 -8.19
N LYS A 37 -8.74 -12.71 -7.07
CA LYS A 37 -8.16 -14.03 -6.86
C LYS A 37 -8.45 -14.52 -5.45
N THR A 38 -8.78 -15.80 -5.36
CA THR A 38 -8.99 -16.51 -4.12
C THR A 38 -8.07 -17.71 -4.10
N LEU A 39 -7.23 -17.80 -3.08
CA LEU A 39 -6.24 -18.86 -2.93
C LEU A 39 -6.39 -19.53 -1.56
N PRO A 40 -6.17 -20.85 -1.45
CA PRO A 40 -6.03 -21.49 -0.16
C PRO A 40 -4.80 -20.93 0.57
N SER A 41 -4.90 -20.84 1.90
CA SER A 41 -3.75 -20.54 2.76
C SER A 41 -3.03 -21.83 3.15
N ASP A 42 -1.79 -21.71 3.62
CA ASP A 42 -1.04 -22.80 4.26
C ASP A 42 -1.70 -23.31 5.57
N LYS A 43 -2.67 -22.56 6.11
CA LYS A 43 -3.39 -22.91 7.32
C LYS A 43 -4.77 -23.46 6.97
N PRO A 44 -5.24 -24.50 7.67
CA PRO A 44 -6.54 -25.11 7.41
C PRO A 44 -7.67 -24.09 7.63
N ASN A 45 -8.67 -24.15 6.75
CA ASN A 45 -9.86 -23.29 6.77
C ASN A 45 -9.55 -21.78 6.71
N GLN A 46 -8.41 -21.41 6.14
CA GLN A 46 -8.06 -20.03 5.84
C GLN A 46 -7.93 -19.83 4.34
N MET A 47 -8.46 -18.71 3.88
CA MET A 47 -8.44 -18.33 2.48
C MET A 47 -7.80 -16.95 2.34
N LYS A 48 -7.03 -16.80 1.27
CA LYS A 48 -6.40 -15.56 0.86
C LYS A 48 -7.20 -14.96 -0.28
N PHE A 49 -7.76 -13.79 -0.02
CA PHE A 49 -8.48 -12.98 -1.00
C PHE A 49 -7.57 -11.87 -1.49
N ILE A 50 -7.55 -11.62 -2.80
CA ILE A 50 -6.66 -10.63 -3.42
C ILE A 50 -7.49 -9.77 -4.35
N ARG A 51 -7.34 -8.46 -4.26
CA ARG A 51 -7.92 -7.50 -5.20
C ARG A 51 -7.04 -6.26 -5.27
N THR A 52 -6.98 -5.63 -6.43
CA THR A 52 -6.32 -4.34 -6.61
C THR A 52 -7.34 -3.22 -6.50
N LEU A 53 -7.14 -2.31 -5.56
CA LEU A 53 -7.97 -1.12 -5.35
C LEU A 53 -7.04 0.10 -5.33
N ASP A 54 -7.39 1.15 -6.07
CA ASP A 54 -6.63 2.41 -6.10
C ASP A 54 -5.12 2.19 -6.37
N ASN A 55 -4.80 1.33 -7.34
CA ASN A 55 -3.44 0.90 -7.69
C ASN A 55 -2.67 0.16 -6.56
N ARG A 56 -3.36 -0.29 -5.50
CA ARG A 56 -2.78 -1.07 -4.41
C ARG A 56 -3.34 -2.49 -4.43
N THR A 57 -2.47 -3.49 -4.52
CA THR A 57 -2.89 -4.88 -4.39
C THR A 57 -3.04 -5.23 -2.92
N ILE A 58 -4.30 -5.31 -2.47
CA ILE A 58 -4.67 -5.68 -1.11
C ILE A 58 -4.87 -7.19 -1.08
N HIS A 59 -4.26 -7.84 -0.09
CA HIS A 59 -4.60 -9.21 0.25
C HIS A 59 -5.17 -9.28 1.67
N VAL A 60 -6.19 -10.11 1.82
CA VAL A 60 -6.93 -10.30 3.05
C VAL A 60 -6.94 -11.79 3.36
N MET A 61 -6.54 -12.14 4.57
CA MET A 61 -6.69 -13.51 5.09
C MET A 61 -8.00 -13.60 5.86
N GLY A 62 -8.89 -14.44 5.36
CA GLY A 62 -10.20 -14.69 5.97
C GLY A 62 -10.35 -16.14 6.38
N LYS A 63 -11.08 -16.35 7.46
CA LYS A 63 -11.67 -17.65 7.83
C LYS A 63 -13.17 -17.47 7.97
N TYR A 64 -13.94 -18.30 7.29
CA TYR A 64 -15.39 -18.30 7.49
C TYR A 64 -15.73 -18.99 8.80
N LEU A 65 -16.64 -18.39 9.56
CA LEU A 65 -17.16 -18.92 10.83
C LEU A 65 -18.60 -19.37 10.58
N ASP A 66 -18.78 -20.67 10.35
CA ASP A 66 -20.07 -21.27 9.98
C ASP A 66 -21.14 -21.07 11.07
N ASP A 67 -20.74 -21.15 12.33
CA ASP A 67 -21.58 -20.94 13.52
C ASP A 67 -22.20 -19.54 13.56
N GLN A 68 -21.44 -18.54 13.12
CA GLN A 68 -21.84 -17.12 13.17
C GLN A 68 -22.27 -16.58 11.82
N LYS A 69 -22.12 -17.34 10.73
CA LYS A 69 -22.33 -16.91 9.34
C LYS A 69 -21.57 -15.61 9.01
N LYS A 70 -20.33 -15.51 9.50
CA LYS A 70 -19.48 -14.31 9.40
C LYS A 70 -18.07 -14.66 8.97
N TRP A 71 -17.38 -13.69 8.38
CA TRP A 71 -15.96 -13.83 8.05
C TRP A 71 -15.09 -13.24 9.16
N LEU A 72 -14.19 -14.06 9.69
CA LEU A 72 -13.10 -13.61 10.56
C LEU A 72 -11.93 -13.15 9.69
N VAL A 73 -11.63 -11.85 9.75
CA VAL A 73 -10.48 -11.24 9.10
C VAL A 73 -9.27 -11.37 10.02
N ILE A 74 -8.32 -12.20 9.62
CA ILE A 74 -7.17 -12.59 10.44
C ILE A 74 -5.99 -11.62 10.27
N SER A 75 -5.64 -11.30 9.02
CA SER A 75 -4.54 -10.40 8.69
C SER A 75 -4.76 -9.73 7.33
N ILE A 76 -4.12 -8.57 7.15
CA ILE A 76 -4.23 -7.74 5.97
C ILE A 76 -2.83 -7.25 5.58
N TRP A 77 -2.57 -7.26 4.28
CA TRP A 77 -1.28 -6.88 3.71
C TRP A 77 -1.45 -6.29 2.32
N VAL A 78 -0.54 -5.39 1.95
CA VAL A 78 -0.46 -4.77 0.64
C VAL A 78 0.84 -5.22 -0.01
N ARG A 79 0.80 -5.66 -1.26
CA ARG A 79 2.00 -6.03 -2.01
C ARG A 79 2.62 -4.75 -2.60
N GLY A 80 3.90 -4.54 -2.30
CA GLY A 80 4.60 -3.29 -2.60
C GLY A 80 4.46 -2.34 -1.40
N GLU A 81 5.53 -2.16 -0.64
CA GLU A 81 5.59 -1.20 0.48
C GLU A 81 5.70 0.24 -0.01
N ASP A 82 4.81 0.65 -0.91
CA ASP A 82 4.53 2.06 -1.14
C ASP A 82 3.27 2.39 -0.34
N ASP A 83 3.42 2.42 0.99
CA ASP A 83 2.52 3.26 1.76
C ASP A 83 2.71 4.68 1.20
N PRO A 84 1.64 5.36 0.75
CA PRO A 84 1.79 6.64 0.09
C PRO A 84 2.60 7.56 1.00
N VAL A 85 3.73 8.07 0.48
CA VAL A 85 4.57 9.02 1.24
C VAL A 85 3.64 10.12 1.75
N PRO A 86 3.59 10.35 3.07
CA PRO A 86 2.68 11.32 3.66
C PRO A 86 2.79 12.65 2.91
N LEU A 87 1.66 13.31 2.64
CA LEU A 87 1.63 14.60 1.93
C LEU A 87 2.67 15.59 2.49
N MET A 88 2.84 15.62 3.81
CA MET A 88 3.87 16.42 4.51
C MET A 88 5.30 16.11 4.07
N TRP A 89 5.64 14.84 3.86
CA TRP A 89 6.98 14.45 3.39
C TRP A 89 7.22 14.87 1.94
N GLN A 90 6.16 14.80 1.11
CA GLN A 90 6.23 15.28 -0.26
C GLN A 90 6.47 16.79 -0.31
N THR A 91 5.82 17.57 0.56
CA THR A 91 6.04 19.02 0.65
C THR A 91 7.42 19.38 1.19
N ILE A 92 7.90 18.69 2.23
CA ILE A 92 9.23 18.95 2.83
C ILE A 92 10.36 18.66 1.83
N THR A 93 10.24 17.59 1.03
CA THR A 93 11.30 17.19 0.08
C THR A 93 11.25 17.93 -1.26
N LEU A 94 10.15 18.64 -1.56
CA LEU A 94 9.98 19.40 -2.80
C LEU A 94 11.10 20.44 -3.05
N PRO A 95 11.45 21.34 -2.12
CA PRO A 95 12.51 22.33 -2.34
C PRO A 95 13.87 21.67 -2.63
N LEU A 96 14.21 20.58 -1.94
CA LEU A 96 15.46 19.84 -2.16
C LEU A 96 15.53 19.27 -3.58
N LYS A 97 14.42 18.71 -4.08
CA LYS A 97 14.33 18.19 -5.46
C LYS A 97 14.49 19.30 -6.50
N ILE A 98 13.91 20.47 -6.24
CA ILE A 98 14.06 21.66 -7.11
C ILE A 98 15.52 22.10 -7.15
N ILE A 99 16.17 22.25 -5.99
CA ILE A 99 17.59 22.64 -5.88
C ILE A 99 18.48 21.64 -6.61
N ALA A 100 18.28 20.34 -6.40
CA ALA A 100 19.06 19.30 -7.07
C ALA A 100 18.90 19.35 -8.61
N LYS A 101 17.69 19.64 -9.11
CA LYS A 101 17.43 19.78 -10.54
C LYS A 101 18.15 21.00 -11.12
N ILE A 102 18.10 22.14 -10.42
CA ILE A 102 18.81 23.37 -10.82
C ILE A 102 20.33 23.12 -10.82
N ALA A 103 20.87 22.52 -9.76
CA ALA A 103 22.30 22.20 -9.66
C ALA A 103 22.78 21.30 -10.80
N LYS A 104 21.97 20.29 -11.17
CA LYS A 104 22.27 19.38 -12.29
C LYS A 104 22.31 20.11 -13.64
N ILE A 105 21.44 21.10 -13.85
CA ILE A 105 21.44 21.95 -15.07
C ILE A 105 22.67 22.84 -15.11
N ILE A 106 23.04 23.46 -13.99
CA ILE A 106 24.23 24.31 -13.89
C ILE A 106 25.50 23.48 -14.15
N LEU A 107 25.61 22.30 -13.52
CA LEU A 107 26.74 21.38 -13.70
C LEU A 107 26.87 20.91 -15.15
N SER A 108 25.75 20.63 -15.83
CA SER A 108 25.81 20.23 -17.25
C SER A 108 26.30 21.38 -18.14
N HIS A 109 25.88 22.61 -17.87
CA HIS A 109 26.36 23.80 -18.59
C HIS A 109 27.85 24.04 -18.37
N ILE A 110 28.31 24.01 -17.12
CA ILE A 110 29.74 24.19 -16.79
C ILE A 110 30.59 23.11 -17.47
N LYS A 111 30.14 21.85 -17.43
CA LYS A 111 30.84 20.73 -18.09
C LYS A 111 30.95 20.95 -19.61
N ASN A 112 29.89 21.41 -20.26
CA ASN A 112 29.90 21.69 -21.70
C ASN A 112 30.88 22.81 -22.05
N ILE A 113 30.88 23.91 -21.30
CA ILE A 113 31.82 25.03 -21.50
C ILE A 113 33.28 24.60 -21.32
N LEU A 114 33.57 23.79 -20.30
CA LEU A 114 34.92 23.23 -20.08
C LEU A 114 35.37 22.32 -21.21
N LEU A 115 34.46 21.51 -21.77
CA LEU A 115 34.74 20.64 -22.91
C LEU A 115 35.03 21.43 -24.19
N GLU A 116 34.33 22.53 -24.43
CA GLU A 116 34.60 23.42 -25.57
C GLU A 116 35.96 24.13 -25.43
N LYS A 117 36.29 24.65 -24.24
CA LYS A 117 37.58 25.30 -24.00
C LYS A 117 38.79 24.36 -24.10
N LYS A 118 38.61 23.06 -23.91
CA LYS A 118 39.69 22.05 -23.98
C LYS A 118 39.93 21.52 -25.41
N LYS A 119 39.06 21.88 -26.36
CA LYS A 119 39.19 21.55 -27.80
C LYS A 119 39.89 22.65 -28.62
N LEU A 120 40.11 23.83 -28.04
CA LEU A 120 40.91 24.93 -28.56
C LEU A 120 42.33 24.84 -28.01
#